data_AF-A0A9D4GJC8-F1
#
_entry.id   AF-A0A9D4GJC8-F1
#
_cell.length_a   1.000
_cell.length_b   1.000
_cell.length_c   1.000
_cell.angle_alpha   90.00
_cell.angle_beta   90.00
_cell.angle_gamma   90.00
#
_symmetry.space_group_name_H-M   'P 1'
#
loop_
_entity.id
_entity.type
_entity.pdbx_description
1 polymer ?
#
loop_
_entity_poly.entity_id
_entity_poly.type
_entity_poly.pdbx_seq_one_letter_code
_entity_poly.pdbx_strand_id
1 'polypeptide(L)'
;MLLFKDCICVSHAHYHVCSHLTNSVKQFLLQENVESFKAGEHALPTRSVTKASKARIKYVGGYCVHSVLQKFNTIRRASLYSTSANGQLNYENAEQTIAILNRLTEREEVLKATSKEPDSLLDTEQRQYQSRGLINITDGMYHFFCQVCDMCLQ
;
A
#
# COMPACT_ATOMS: atom_id res chain seq x y z
N MET A 1 -3.88 4.11 -12.83
CA MET A 1 -3.54 2.67 -12.95
C MET A 1 -2.06 2.51 -13.30
N LEU A 2 -1.18 2.88 -12.35
CA LEU A 2 0.26 3.07 -12.58
C LEU A 2 1.15 1.98 -11.94
N LEU A 3 0.61 1.21 -10.99
CA LEU A 3 1.37 0.24 -10.19
C LEU A 3 1.73 -1.05 -10.95
N PHE A 4 0.92 -1.45 -11.92
CA PHE A 4 1.05 -2.72 -12.65
C PHE A 4 1.27 -2.50 -14.16
N LYS A 5 1.97 -1.43 -14.53
CA LYS A 5 2.22 -1.08 -15.94
C LYS A 5 2.94 -2.18 -16.72
N ASP A 6 3.73 -2.99 -16.03
CA ASP A 6 4.51 -4.08 -16.62
C ASP A 6 3.79 -5.44 -16.56
N CYS A 7 2.55 -5.49 -16.03
CA CYS A 7 1.77 -6.72 -16.00
C CYS A 7 1.04 -6.92 -17.35
N ILE A 8 1.37 -8.03 -18.03
CA ILE A 8 0.76 -8.46 -19.29
C ILE A 8 -0.77 -8.69 -19.15
N CYS A 9 -1.25 -8.97 -17.94
CA CYS A 9 -2.67 -9.10 -17.61
C CYS A 9 -2.97 -8.50 -16.23
N VAL A 10 -3.84 -7.49 -16.19
CA VAL A 10 -4.34 -6.89 -14.95
C VAL A 10 -5.66 -7.56 -14.58
N SER A 11 -5.65 -8.41 -13.56
CA SER A 11 -6.85 -9.11 -13.06
C SER A 11 -7.68 -8.24 -12.09
N HIS A 12 -8.90 -8.66 -11.78
CA HIS A 12 -9.77 -7.99 -10.79
C HIS A 12 -9.09 -7.84 -9.41
N ALA A 13 -8.27 -8.81 -9.00
CA ALA A 13 -7.50 -8.75 -7.76
C ALA A 13 -6.50 -7.58 -7.72
N HIS A 14 -5.93 -7.18 -8.86
CA HIS A 14 -5.01 -6.04 -8.94
C HIS A 14 -5.74 -4.70 -8.68
N TYR A 15 -6.96 -4.55 -9.19
CA TYR A 15 -7.80 -3.40 -8.90
C TYR A 15 -8.19 -3.37 -7.41
N HIS A 16 -8.53 -4.52 -6.86
CA HIS A 16 -8.88 -4.65 -5.45
C HIS A 16 -7.70 -4.25 -4.55
N VAL A 17 -6.48 -4.72 -4.85
CA VAL A 17 -5.25 -4.31 -4.16
C VAL A 17 -5.04 -2.79 -4.23
N CYS A 18 -5.13 -2.20 -5.43
CA CYS A 18 -4.99 -0.75 -5.58
C CYS A 18 -6.02 0.03 -4.76
N SER A 19 -7.28 -0.43 -4.73
CA SER A 19 -8.35 0.19 -3.95
C SER A 19 -8.09 0.12 -2.45
N HIS A 20 -7.73 -1.05 -1.90
CA HIS A 20 -7.43 -1.20 -0.47
C HIS A 20 -6.22 -0.37 -0.05
N LEU A 21 -5.18 -0.32 -0.87
CA LEU A 21 -3.98 0.47 -0.57
C LEU A 21 -4.26 1.98 -0.63
N THR A 22 -5.04 2.42 -1.62
CA THR A 22 -5.48 3.82 -1.72
C THR A 22 -6.32 4.21 -0.51
N ASN A 23 -7.27 3.38 -0.11
CA ASN A 23 -8.11 3.63 1.06
C ASN A 23 -7.30 3.66 2.36
N SER A 24 -6.33 2.75 2.51
CA SER A 24 -5.45 2.72 3.68
C SER A 24 -4.59 3.98 3.80
N VAL A 25 -4.05 4.47 2.68
CA VAL A 25 -3.29 5.74 2.67
C VAL A 25 -4.19 6.93 2.95
N LYS A 26 -5.40 6.97 2.38
CA LYS A 26 -6.38 8.02 2.69
C LYS A 26 -6.72 8.07 4.17
N GLN A 27 -7.00 6.93 4.80
CA GLN A 27 -7.22 6.84 6.25
C GLN A 27 -6.04 7.39 7.05
N PHE A 28 -4.82 7.03 6.64
CA PHE A 28 -3.61 7.50 7.31
C PHE A 28 -3.40 9.01 7.17
N LEU A 29 -3.62 9.57 5.98
CA LEU A 29 -3.40 10.99 5.69
C LEU A 29 -4.49 11.90 6.26
N LEU A 30 -5.75 11.46 6.20
CA LEU A 30 -6.91 12.27 6.57
C LEU A 30 -7.31 12.11 8.04
N GLN A 31 -6.78 11.11 8.76
CA GLN A 31 -7.13 10.81 10.17
C GLN A 31 -8.64 10.62 10.44
N GLU A 32 -9.47 10.49 9.40
CA GLU A 32 -10.93 10.38 9.47
C GLU A 32 -11.45 9.02 9.03
N ASN A 33 -12.52 8.57 9.70
CA ASN A 33 -13.36 7.44 9.28
C ASN A 33 -13.95 7.75 7.90
N VAL A 34 -13.53 6.99 6.88
CA VAL A 34 -13.83 7.28 5.47
C VAL A 34 -15.32 7.12 5.19
N GLU A 35 -16.06 8.24 5.17
CA GLU A 35 -17.24 8.41 4.33
C GLU A 35 -16.82 9.02 2.99
N SER A 36 -17.42 8.49 1.93
CA SER A 36 -17.23 8.88 0.54
C SER A 36 -17.31 10.39 0.31
N PHE A 37 -16.40 10.90 -0.52
CA PHE A 37 -16.36 12.30 -0.99
C PHE A 37 -17.75 12.79 -1.45
N LYS A 38 -18.30 13.78 -0.73
CA LYS A 38 -19.07 14.84 -1.38
C LYS A 38 -18.08 15.98 -1.64
N ALA A 39 -17.91 16.33 -2.92
CA ALA A 39 -17.18 17.51 -3.31
C ALA A 39 -17.87 18.74 -2.72
N GLY A 40 -17.31 19.27 -1.64
CA GLY A 40 -17.73 20.49 -0.98
C GLY A 40 -16.56 21.45 -0.93
N GLU A 41 -16.79 22.67 -1.43
CA GLU A 41 -15.83 23.75 -1.60
C GLU A 41 -15.18 24.19 -0.29
N HIS A 42 -14.08 23.53 0.10
CA HIS A 42 -13.12 24.09 1.03
C HIS A 42 -11.75 24.08 0.38
N ALA A 43 -11.22 25.27 0.11
CA ALA A 43 -9.88 25.46 -0.41
C ALA A 43 -8.87 24.95 0.63
N LEU A 44 -8.47 23.69 0.50
CA LEU A 44 -7.38 23.13 1.27
C LEU A 44 -6.07 23.81 0.83
N PRO A 45 -5.19 24.20 1.76
CA PRO A 45 -3.89 24.75 1.39
C PRO A 45 -3.13 23.70 0.59
N THR A 46 -2.71 24.07 -0.61
CA THR A 46 -1.98 23.22 -1.57
C THR A 46 -0.67 22.77 -0.92
N ARG A 47 -0.67 21.62 -0.24
CA ARG A 47 0.53 21.06 0.39
C ARG A 47 1.23 20.21 -0.66
N SER A 48 2.31 20.73 -1.24
CA SER A 48 3.20 19.93 -2.08
C SER A 48 4.09 19.04 -1.21
N VAL A 49 4.34 17.81 -1.66
CA VAL A 49 5.18 16.86 -0.94
C VAL A 49 6.65 17.30 -1.03
N THR A 50 7.20 17.84 0.07
CA THR A 50 8.63 18.20 0.18
C THR A 50 9.52 16.95 0.12
N LYS A 51 10.83 17.10 -0.14
CA LYS A 51 11.79 15.97 -0.14
C LYS A 51 11.77 15.17 1.18
N ALA A 52 11.64 15.84 2.32
CA ALA A 52 11.50 15.19 3.62
C ALA A 52 10.17 14.42 3.75
N SER A 53 9.07 14.96 3.22
CA SER A 53 7.79 14.25 3.16
C SER A 53 7.83 13.04 2.24
N LYS A 54 8.59 13.11 1.14
CA LYS A 54 8.82 12.00 0.22
C LYS A 54 9.53 10.83 0.88
N ALA A 55 10.51 11.06 1.75
CA ALA A 55 11.18 9.98 2.48
C ALA A 55 10.19 9.23 3.41
N ARG A 56 9.24 9.94 4.02
CA ARG A 56 8.19 9.35 4.86
C ARG A 56 7.18 8.50 4.09
N ILE A 57 7.00 8.74 2.80
CA ILE A 57 6.02 8.00 1.98
C ILE A 57 6.37 6.52 1.89
N LYS A 58 7.66 6.16 1.81
CA LYS A 58 8.06 4.75 1.76
C LYS A 58 7.73 4.02 3.06
N TYR A 59 7.99 4.66 4.20
CA TYR A 59 7.59 4.18 5.52
C TYR A 59 6.06 4.01 5.64
N VAL A 60 5.29 5.05 5.34
CA VAL A 60 3.81 5.01 5.43
C VAL A 60 3.25 3.95 4.47
N GLY A 61 3.78 3.89 3.25
CA GLY A 61 3.40 2.90 2.26
C GLY A 61 3.66 1.47 2.74
N GLY A 62 4.81 1.21 3.35
CA GLY A 62 5.12 -0.07 3.98
C GLY A 62 4.14 -0.46 5.08
N TYR A 63 3.75 0.51 5.92
CA TYR A 63 2.73 0.30 6.94
C TYR A 63 1.36 -0.04 6.34
N CYS A 64 0.92 0.70 5.31
CA CYS A 64 -0.34 0.44 4.61
C CYS A 64 -0.35 -0.95 3.97
N VAL A 65 0.73 -1.33 3.29
CA VAL A 65 0.87 -2.68 2.71
C VAL A 65 0.80 -3.75 3.80
N HIS A 66 1.50 -3.56 4.92
CA HIS A 66 1.44 -4.48 6.06
C HIS A 66 0.00 -4.64 6.60
N SER A 67 -0.71 -3.52 6.81
CA SER A 67 -2.08 -3.53 7.32
C SER A 67 -3.03 -4.31 6.40
N VAL A 68 -2.97 -4.06 5.09
CA VAL A 68 -3.78 -4.79 4.10
C VAL A 68 -3.39 -6.28 4.08
N LEU A 69 -2.09 -6.59 4.13
CA LEU A 69 -1.61 -7.97 4.16
C LEU A 69 -2.08 -8.72 5.41
N GLN A 70 -2.10 -8.09 6.59
CA GLN A 70 -2.64 -8.71 7.81
C GLN A 70 -4.15 -8.95 7.69
N LYS A 71 -4.91 -7.99 7.14
CA LYS A 71 -6.35 -8.14 6.91
C LYS A 71 -6.66 -9.37 6.04
N PHE A 72 -5.97 -9.53 4.91
CA PHE A 72 -6.20 -10.69 4.03
C PHE A 72 -5.65 -11.99 4.59
N ASN A 73 -4.58 -11.96 5.39
CA ASN A 73 -4.12 -13.14 6.12
C ASN A 73 -5.18 -13.65 7.11
N THR A 74 -5.86 -12.74 7.81
CA THR A 74 -6.97 -13.09 8.71
C THR A 74 -8.14 -13.71 7.94
N ILE A 75 -8.55 -13.10 6.81
CA ILE A 75 -9.62 -13.64 5.96
C ILE A 75 -9.27 -15.04 5.45
N ARG A 76 -8.04 -15.23 4.96
CA ARG A 76 -7.52 -16.52 4.48
C ARG A 76 -7.59 -17.57 5.59
N ARG A 77 -7.08 -17.27 6.78
CA ARG A 77 -7.08 -18.21 7.92
C ARG A 77 -8.50 -18.58 8.34
N ALA A 78 -9.41 -17.61 8.40
CA ALA A 78 -10.81 -17.85 8.74
C ALA A 78 -11.54 -18.71 7.70
N SER A 79 -11.10 -18.67 6.45
CA SER A 79 -11.76 -19.34 5.32
C SER A 79 -11.10 -20.68 4.93
N LEU A 80 -9.95 -21.03 5.52
CA LEU A 80 -9.11 -22.18 5.14
C LEU A 80 -9.84 -23.52 5.15
N TYR A 81 -10.76 -23.72 6.10
CA TYR A 81 -11.53 -24.95 6.25
C TYR A 81 -13.00 -24.79 5.89
N SER A 82 -13.38 -23.68 5.24
CA SER A 82 -14.77 -23.46 4.86
C SER A 82 -15.12 -24.34 3.66
N THR A 83 -16.22 -25.09 3.78
CA THR A 83 -16.78 -25.92 2.70
C THR A 83 -17.87 -25.20 1.90
N SER A 84 -18.24 -23.99 2.32
CA SER A 84 -19.21 -23.16 1.59
C SER A 84 -18.57 -22.54 0.34
N ALA A 85 -19.34 -22.41 -0.74
CA ALA A 85 -18.88 -21.77 -1.97
C ALA A 85 -18.35 -20.34 -1.73
N ASN A 86 -19.02 -19.58 -0.85
CA ASN A 86 -18.56 -18.24 -0.46
C ASN A 86 -17.23 -18.28 0.33
N GLY A 87 -17.04 -19.27 1.19
CA GLY A 87 -15.79 -19.44 1.93
C GLY A 87 -14.61 -19.79 1.02
N GLN A 88 -14.83 -20.67 0.04
CA GLN A 88 -13.82 -21.01 -0.97
C GLN A 88 -13.45 -19.80 -1.82
N LEU A 89 -14.45 -19.03 -2.29
CA LEU A 89 -14.22 -17.79 -3.03
C LEU A 89 -13.43 -16.76 -2.21
N ASN A 90 -13.76 -16.60 -0.92
CA ASN A 90 -13.03 -15.71 -0.02
C ASN A 90 -11.58 -16.13 0.18
N TYR A 91 -11.33 -17.44 0.28
CA TYR A 91 -9.99 -17.99 0.38
C TYR A 91 -9.17 -17.71 -0.89
N GLU A 92 -9.72 -18.01 -2.06
CA GLU A 92 -9.06 -17.77 -3.35
C GLU A 92 -8.75 -16.28 -3.57
N ASN A 93 -9.71 -15.41 -3.28
CA ASN A 93 -9.53 -13.95 -3.37
C ASN A 93 -8.44 -13.46 -2.41
N ALA A 94 -8.39 -14.00 -1.19
CA ALA A 94 -7.37 -13.63 -0.21
C ALA A 94 -5.98 -14.11 -0.63
N GLU A 95 -5.86 -15.35 -1.13
CA GLU A 95 -4.60 -15.89 -1.67
C GLU A 95 -4.06 -15.06 -2.83
N GLN A 96 -4.90 -14.75 -3.83
CA GLN A 96 -4.50 -13.91 -4.96
C GLN A 96 -4.05 -12.52 -4.50
N THR A 97 -4.79 -11.92 -3.57
CA THR A 97 -4.47 -10.59 -3.03
C THR A 97 -3.13 -10.61 -2.29
N ILE A 98 -2.88 -11.62 -1.45
CA ILE A 98 -1.61 -11.79 -0.73
C ILE A 98 -0.45 -12.01 -1.72
N ALA A 99 -0.65 -12.82 -2.76
CA ALA A 99 0.38 -13.07 -3.76
C ALA A 99 0.78 -11.78 -4.50
N ILE A 100 -0.19 -10.93 -4.85
CA ILE A 100 0.09 -9.62 -5.45
C ILE A 100 0.82 -8.71 -4.46
N LEU A 101 0.36 -8.61 -3.21
CA LEU A 101 1.01 -7.78 -2.19
C LEU A 101 2.47 -8.19 -1.93
N ASN A 102 2.75 -9.49 -1.85
CA ASN A 102 4.12 -9.99 -1.68
C ASN A 102 5.06 -9.61 -2.83
N ARG A 103 4.55 -9.47 -4.06
CA ARG A 103 5.33 -8.99 -5.21
C ARG A 103 5.65 -7.50 -5.15
N LEU A 104 4.86 -6.73 -4.38
CA LEU A 104 5.06 -5.30 -4.21
C LEU A 104 6.02 -4.97 -3.05
N THR A 105 6.41 -6.00 -2.30
CA THR A 105 7.33 -5.93 -1.17
C THR A 105 8.70 -6.47 -1.57
N GLU A 106 9.76 -5.97 -0.95
CA GLU A 106 11.13 -6.37 -1.28
C GLU A 106 11.99 -6.42 -0.02
N ARG A 107 13.07 -7.22 -0.04
CA ARG A 107 14.03 -7.27 1.08
C ARG A 107 14.87 -6.00 1.14
N GLU A 108 15.22 -5.58 2.35
CA GLU A 108 16.02 -4.36 2.57
C GLU A 108 17.36 -4.40 1.82
N GLU A 109 18.05 -5.54 1.89
CA GLU A 109 19.35 -5.77 1.24
C GLU A 109 19.27 -5.55 -0.28
N VAL A 110 18.19 -6.03 -0.90
CA VAL A 110 17.94 -5.89 -2.34
C VAL A 110 17.63 -4.45 -2.68
N LEU A 111 16.82 -3.75 -1.87
CA LEU A 111 16.52 -2.34 -2.07
C LEU A 111 17.76 -1.46 -1.93
N LYS A 112 18.63 -1.73 -0.95
CA LYS A 112 19.89 -0.99 -0.78
C LYS A 112 20.80 -1.13 -2.00
N ALA A 113 20.79 -2.30 -2.65
CA ALA A 113 21.62 -2.56 -3.82
C ALA A 113 21.02 -2.03 -5.14
N THR A 114 19.69 -1.95 -5.26
CA THR A 114 19.01 -1.75 -6.55
C THR A 114 18.10 -0.52 -6.63
N SER A 115 17.78 0.11 -5.50
CA SER A 115 16.83 1.23 -5.48
C SER A 115 17.40 2.45 -6.19
N LYS A 116 16.54 3.11 -6.98
CA LYS A 116 16.83 4.38 -7.64
C LYS A 116 16.56 5.58 -6.73
N GLU A 117 15.98 5.35 -5.55
CA GLU A 117 15.52 6.38 -4.61
C GLU A 117 16.14 6.15 -3.21
N PRO A 118 17.47 6.23 -3.05
CA PRO A 118 18.15 5.91 -1.79
C PRO A 118 17.74 6.82 -0.63
N ASP A 119 17.43 8.10 -0.91
CA ASP A 119 16.95 9.05 0.09
C ASP A 119 15.65 8.59 0.76
N SER A 120 14.81 7.84 0.04
CA SER A 120 13.57 7.29 0.59
C SER A 120 13.80 6.13 1.57
N LEU A 121 14.96 5.48 1.53
CA LEU A 121 15.30 4.36 2.41
C LEU A 121 15.76 4.84 3.79
N LEU A 122 16.38 6.01 3.89
CA LEU A 122 16.93 6.56 5.15
C LEU A 122 15.88 6.65 6.28
N ASP A 123 14.70 7.19 5.99
CA ASP A 123 13.60 7.28 6.97
C ASP A 123 13.02 5.91 7.32
N THR A 124 13.07 4.98 6.36
CA THR A 124 12.56 3.61 6.52
C THR A 124 13.45 2.84 7.49
N GLU A 125 14.77 2.94 7.32
CA GLU A 125 15.78 2.33 8.19
C GLU A 125 15.71 2.89 9.61
N GLN A 126 15.67 4.21 9.77
CA GLN A 126 15.60 4.85 11.09
C GLN A 126 14.37 4.42 11.89
N ARG A 127 13.23 4.21 11.21
CA ARG A 127 11.96 3.83 11.85
C ARG A 127 11.75 2.33 11.97
N GLN A 128 12.43 1.50 11.17
CA GLN A 128 12.40 0.05 11.29
C GLN A 128 12.94 -0.44 12.63
N TYR A 129 13.96 0.23 13.17
CA TYR A 129 14.47 -0.06 14.52
C TYR A 129 13.44 0.16 15.63
N GLN A 130 12.42 1.00 15.39
CA GLN A 130 11.40 1.34 16.39
C GLN A 130 10.13 0.51 16.26
N SER A 131 9.76 0.07 15.04
CA SER A 131 8.52 -0.67 14.77
C SER A 131 8.82 -2.05 14.19
N ARG A 132 8.72 -3.10 15.02
CA ARG A 132 8.82 -4.49 14.54
C ARG A 132 7.72 -4.78 13.51
N GLY A 133 8.11 -5.19 12.31
CA GLY A 133 7.17 -5.63 11.27
C GLY A 133 6.94 -4.65 10.11
N LEU A 134 7.69 -3.55 10.03
CA LEU A 134 7.63 -2.67 8.86
C LEU A 134 8.11 -3.42 7.61
N ILE A 135 7.22 -3.52 6.62
CA ILE A 135 7.51 -4.16 5.35
C ILE A 135 8.14 -3.12 4.41
N ASN A 136 9.24 -3.52 3.78
CA ASN A 136 9.90 -2.75 2.75
C ASN A 136 9.17 -2.91 1.41
N ILE A 137 8.97 -1.80 0.72
CA ILE A 137 8.21 -1.75 -0.55
C ILE A 137 9.12 -1.41 -1.71
N THR A 138 8.78 -1.92 -2.89
CA THR A 138 9.49 -1.63 -4.14
C THR A 138 9.41 -0.15 -4.53
N ASP A 139 10.34 0.32 -5.37
CA ASP A 139 10.31 1.69 -5.88
C ASP A 139 9.05 1.97 -6.73
N GLY A 140 8.54 0.98 -7.46
CA GLY A 140 7.27 1.09 -8.17
C GLY A 140 6.10 1.39 -7.22
N MET A 141 6.07 0.71 -6.07
CA MET A 141 5.08 0.94 -5.01
C MET A 141 5.24 2.31 -4.36
N TYR A 142 6.48 2.73 -4.13
CA TYR A 142 6.79 4.07 -3.65
C TYR A 142 6.26 5.16 -4.59
N HIS A 143 6.51 5.06 -5.90
CA HIS A 143 6.02 6.04 -6.87
C HIS A 143 4.49 6.07 -6.95
N PHE A 144 3.83 4.92 -6.85
CA PHE A 144 2.37 4.85 -6.76
C PHE A 144 1.86 5.62 -5.54
N PHE A 145 2.45 5.44 -4.37
CA PHE A 145 2.03 6.16 -3.17
C PHE A 145 2.30 7.66 -3.27
N CYS A 146 3.42 8.09 -3.85
CA CYS A 146 3.66 9.51 -4.14
C CYS A 146 2.51 10.10 -4.97
N GLN A 147 2.08 9.42 -6.03
CA GLN A 147 0.97 9.89 -6.87
C GLN A 147 -0.36 9.91 -6.12
N VAL A 148 -0.64 8.90 -5.29
CA VAL A 148 -1.86 8.88 -4.46
C VAL A 148 -1.86 10.04 -3.47
N CYS A 149 -0.74 10.30 -2.81
CA CYS A 149 -0.58 11.44 -1.90
C CYS A 149 -0.79 12.77 -2.64
N ASP A 150 -0.15 12.95 -3.80
CA ASP A 150 -0.31 14.17 -4.60
C ASP A 150 -1.78 14.40 -5.00
N MET A 151 -2.50 13.35 -5.40
CA MET A 151 -3.93 13.44 -5.73
C MET A 151 -4.83 13.70 -4.52
N CYS A 152 -4.43 13.30 -3.31
CA CYS A 152 -5.24 13.51 -2.10
C CYS A 152 -5.00 14.88 -1.45
N LEU A 153 -3.91 15.56 -1.81
CA LEU A 153 -3.49 16.86 -1.25
C LEU A 153 -3.75 18.05 -2.20
N GLN A 154 -4.21 17.78 -3.41
CA GLN A 154 -4.73 18.76 -4.38
C GLN A 154 -6.23 18.99 -4.13
#